data_AF-A0A1K1NY37-F1
#
_entry.id   AF-A0A1K1NY37-F1
#
_cell.length_a   1.000
_cell.length_b   1.000
_cell.length_c   1.000
_cell.angle_alpha   90.00
_cell.angle_beta   90.00
_cell.angle_gamma   90.00
#
_symmetry.space_group_name_H-M   'P 1'
#
loop_
_entity.id
_entity.type
_entity.pdbx_description
1 polymer ?
#
loop_
_entity_poly.entity_id
_entity_poly.type
_entity_poly.pdbx_seq_one_letter_code
_entity_poly.pdbx_strand_id
1 'polypeptide(L)'
;MKRAETASRLIGVGIYTPAEAALYTGIPAKDIRRWMFGYRSEGVQHPGLWSSELDFSDEKLLGFHDLLEIRFVHAFRRHGVSLQAIRSASRQARELFDQLYPFTCKRFQTDGRSIFATVFDETGDEAILDLAKRQYAFRQVIAPSLYEGIDYAGEGKAQRWFPVKRSKTIVLDPNRNFGKPVLSSTGVDTASIYQAFLAEGKDAKRVSVIFEIPIAAVDAAVTFEHRIAA
;
A
#
# COMPACT_ATOMS: atom_id res chain seq x y z
N MET A 1 -3.40 -17.55 37.87
CA MET A 1 -2.65 -16.73 36.88
C MET A 1 -3.42 -16.75 35.56
N LYS A 2 -4.25 -15.73 35.30
CA LYS A 2 -4.98 -15.59 34.02
C LYS A 2 -4.16 -14.69 33.08
N ARG A 3 -4.02 -15.23 31.87
CA ARG A 3 -3.18 -14.85 30.73
C ARG A 3 -3.19 -13.35 30.36
N ALA A 4 -1.97 -12.85 30.14
CA ALA A 4 -1.48 -11.89 29.15
C ALA A 4 -2.41 -10.74 28.72
N GLU A 5 -1.94 -9.53 29.03
CA GLU A 5 -2.42 -8.24 28.54
C GLU A 5 -2.71 -8.23 27.04
N THR A 6 -3.87 -7.69 26.69
CA THR A 6 -4.30 -7.36 25.34
C THR A 6 -3.24 -6.48 24.68
N ALA A 7 -2.40 -7.04 23.81
CA ALA A 7 -1.55 -6.25 22.93
C ALA A 7 -2.43 -5.21 22.21
N SER A 8 -2.02 -3.93 22.25
CA SER A 8 -2.77 -2.85 21.61
C SER A 8 -3.06 -3.20 20.14
N ARG A 9 -4.33 -3.11 19.72
CA ARG A 9 -4.80 -3.44 18.35
C ARG A 9 -4.14 -2.59 17.26
N LEU A 10 -3.34 -1.59 17.63
CA LEU A 10 -2.64 -0.66 16.75
C LEU A 10 -1.19 -1.07 16.49
N ILE A 11 -0.59 -1.95 17.31
CA ILE A 11 0.80 -2.37 17.16
C ILE A 11 0.90 -3.37 16.00
N GLY A 12 1.82 -3.11 15.06
CA GLY A 12 2.09 -4.01 13.94
C GLY A 12 1.09 -3.94 12.78
N VAL A 13 0.14 -3.00 12.80
CA VAL A 13 -0.83 -2.78 11.71
C VAL A 13 -0.34 -1.73 10.71
N GLY A 14 0.43 -0.74 11.18
CA GLY A 14 0.71 0.50 10.46
C GLY A 14 -0.48 1.44 10.49
N ILE A 15 -0.24 2.75 10.55
CA ILE A 15 -1.32 3.74 10.66
C ILE A 15 -1.03 4.88 9.68
N TYR A 16 -1.94 5.05 8.72
CA TYR A 16 -1.81 6.06 7.68
C TYR A 16 -3.11 6.83 7.53
N THR A 17 -2.99 8.15 7.45
CA THR A 17 -4.06 8.99 6.93
C THR A 17 -4.18 8.85 5.41
N PRO A 18 -5.31 9.24 4.79
CA PRO A 18 -5.42 9.25 3.34
C PRO A 18 -4.43 10.21 2.66
N ALA A 19 -3.95 11.23 3.39
CA ALA A 19 -2.92 12.15 2.92
C ALA A 19 -1.55 11.46 2.88
N GLU A 20 -1.14 10.80 3.97
CA GLU A 20 0.12 10.02 3.99
C GLU A 20 0.09 8.89 2.95
N ALA A 21 -1.02 8.17 2.85
CA ALA A 21 -1.19 7.14 1.83
C ALA A 21 -1.03 7.72 0.41
N ALA A 22 -1.55 8.92 0.16
CA ALA A 22 -1.37 9.61 -1.11
C ALA A 22 0.09 9.98 -1.37
N LEU A 23 0.81 10.52 -0.38
CA LEU A 23 2.23 10.86 -0.49
C LEU A 23 3.07 9.62 -0.82
N TYR A 24 2.81 8.48 -0.16
CA TYR A 24 3.63 7.28 -0.34
C TYR A 24 3.32 6.50 -1.62
N THR A 25 2.08 6.54 -2.10
CA THR A 25 1.65 5.77 -3.28
C THR A 25 1.55 6.59 -4.56
N GLY A 26 1.49 7.92 -4.47
CA GLY A 26 1.21 8.83 -5.59
C GLY A 26 -0.26 8.83 -6.04
N ILE A 27 -1.16 8.20 -5.28
CA ILE A 27 -2.59 8.12 -5.60
C ILE A 27 -3.30 9.33 -4.97
N PRO A 28 -4.18 10.06 -5.68
CA PRO A 28 -4.89 11.19 -5.10
C PRO A 28 -5.68 10.79 -3.83
N ALA A 29 -5.51 11.55 -2.74
CA ALA A 29 -6.20 11.27 -1.46
C ALA A 29 -7.73 11.22 -1.59
N LYS A 30 -8.31 11.94 -2.56
CA LYS A 30 -9.74 11.87 -2.88
C LYS A 30 -10.17 10.48 -3.34
N ASP A 31 -9.37 9.86 -4.20
CA ASP A 31 -9.64 8.52 -4.72
C ASP A 31 -9.46 7.48 -3.62
N ILE A 32 -8.38 7.58 -2.83
CA ILE A 32 -8.15 6.73 -1.66
C ILE A 32 -9.35 6.79 -0.71
N ARG A 33 -9.83 8.00 -0.37
CA ARG A 33 -10.99 8.16 0.51
C ARG A 33 -12.25 7.51 -0.07
N ARG A 34 -12.48 7.68 -1.37
CA ARG A 34 -13.62 7.10 -2.08
C ARG A 34 -13.56 5.57 -2.07
N TRP A 35 -12.38 4.99 -2.23
CA TRP A 35 -12.19 3.54 -2.29
C TRP A 35 -12.25 2.89 -0.91
N MET A 36 -11.70 3.53 0.12
CA MET A 36 -11.64 2.94 1.47
C MET A 36 -12.90 3.22 2.28
N PHE A 37 -13.41 4.45 2.25
CA PHE A 37 -14.48 4.89 3.15
C PHE A 37 -15.81 5.15 2.42
N GLY A 38 -15.88 4.80 1.13
CA GLY A 38 -17.08 4.98 0.32
C GLY A 38 -17.36 6.43 -0.07
N TYR A 39 -18.48 6.62 -0.74
CA TYR A 39 -18.96 7.92 -1.22
C TYR A 39 -20.46 7.89 -1.50
N ARG A 40 -21.07 9.07 -1.63
CA ARG A 40 -22.46 9.21 -2.05
C ARG A 40 -22.53 9.77 -3.47
N SER A 41 -23.38 9.20 -4.31
CA SER A 41 -23.64 9.68 -5.67
C SER A 41 -25.11 9.49 -5.98
N GLU A 42 -25.77 10.51 -6.53
CA GLU A 42 -27.19 10.44 -6.94
C GLU A 42 -28.13 9.91 -5.82
N GLY A 43 -27.86 10.31 -4.58
CA GLY A 43 -28.62 9.86 -3.40
C GLY A 43 -28.24 8.47 -2.88
N VAL A 44 -27.53 7.66 -3.67
CA VAL A 44 -27.08 6.30 -3.35
C VAL A 44 -25.75 6.32 -2.58
N GLN A 45 -25.69 5.55 -1.50
CA GLN A 45 -24.47 5.33 -0.73
C GLN A 45 -23.69 4.15 -1.33
N HIS A 46 -22.41 4.36 -1.64
CA HIS A 46 -21.50 3.31 -2.06
C HIS A 46 -20.49 3.05 -0.94
N PRO A 47 -20.43 1.83 -0.38
CA PRO A 47 -19.44 1.50 0.64
C PRO A 47 -18.03 1.44 0.04
N GLY A 48 -17.03 1.36 0.92
CA GLY A 48 -15.66 1.07 0.52
C GLY A 48 -15.54 -0.24 -0.27
N LEU A 49 -14.37 -0.44 -0.88
CA LEU A 49 -14.02 -1.69 -1.56
C LEU A 49 -13.85 -2.83 -0.55
N TRP A 50 -13.41 -2.52 0.67
CA TRP A 50 -13.31 -3.44 1.79
C TRP A 50 -13.27 -2.71 3.15
N SER A 51 -13.45 -3.46 4.24
CA SER A 51 -13.20 -3.00 5.62
C SER A 51 -11.73 -3.14 5.98
N SER A 52 -11.16 -2.08 6.55
CA SER A 52 -9.79 -2.02 7.05
C SER A 52 -9.61 -2.80 8.37
N GLU A 53 -8.39 -3.25 8.68
CA GLU A 53 -8.04 -3.72 10.04
C GLU A 53 -8.27 -2.62 11.11
N LEU A 54 -8.33 -1.34 10.69
CA LEU A 54 -8.58 -0.17 11.55
C LEU A 54 -10.04 0.31 11.56
N ASP A 55 -10.99 -0.46 11.00
CA ASP A 55 -12.43 -0.09 10.91
C ASP A 55 -13.12 0.05 12.29
N PHE A 56 -12.41 -0.24 13.39
CA PHE A 56 -12.87 0.03 14.75
C PHE A 56 -12.66 1.50 15.18
N SER A 57 -11.92 2.30 14.40
CA SER A 57 -11.69 3.71 14.67
C SER A 57 -12.77 4.57 14.00
N ASP A 58 -13.24 5.60 14.69
CA ASP A 58 -14.10 6.63 14.08
C ASP A 58 -13.33 7.52 13.08
N GLU A 59 -11.99 7.44 13.10
CA GLU A 59 -11.14 8.15 12.16
C GLU A 59 -10.94 7.37 10.85
N LYS A 60 -10.79 8.12 9.75
CA LYS A 60 -10.52 7.56 8.42
C LYS A 60 -9.04 7.17 8.29
N LEU A 61 -8.69 6.02 8.86
CA LEU A 61 -7.33 5.49 8.86
C LEU A 61 -7.19 4.27 7.94
N LEU A 62 -5.98 4.06 7.47
CA LEU A 62 -5.57 2.92 6.66
C LEU A 62 -4.48 2.15 7.39
N GLY A 63 -4.51 0.82 7.31
CA GLY A 63 -3.42 -0.06 7.68
C GLY A 63 -2.40 -0.24 6.55
N PHE A 64 -1.29 -0.92 6.86
CA PHE A 64 -0.24 -1.22 5.88
C PHE A 64 -0.73 -2.06 4.70
N HIS A 65 -1.58 -3.04 4.95
CA HIS A 65 -2.11 -3.86 3.86
C HIS A 65 -3.10 -3.08 2.99
N ASP A 66 -3.90 -2.18 3.58
CA ASP A 66 -4.74 -1.26 2.81
C ASP A 66 -3.89 -0.39 1.86
N LEU A 67 -2.78 0.15 2.38
CA LEU A 67 -1.82 0.95 1.61
C LEU A 67 -1.26 0.20 0.39
N LEU A 68 -1.03 -1.10 0.53
CA LEU A 68 -0.57 -1.93 -0.59
C LEU A 68 -1.69 -2.25 -1.57
N GLU A 69 -2.87 -2.63 -1.10
CA GLU A 69 -4.02 -3.00 -1.94
C GLU A 69 -4.53 -1.83 -2.78
N ILE A 70 -4.54 -0.60 -2.26
CA ILE A 70 -4.95 0.58 -3.05
C ILE A 70 -4.03 0.82 -4.27
N ARG A 71 -2.77 0.36 -4.23
CA ARG A 71 -1.87 0.40 -5.41
C ARG A 71 -2.37 -0.51 -6.53
N PHE A 72 -2.93 -1.67 -6.18
CA PHE A 72 -3.59 -2.57 -7.13
C PHE A 72 -4.87 -1.98 -7.66
N VAL A 73 -5.72 -1.42 -6.79
CA VAL A 73 -6.94 -0.71 -7.20
C VAL A 73 -6.60 0.39 -8.20
N HIS A 74 -5.59 1.21 -7.92
CA HIS A 74 -5.17 2.27 -8.82
C HIS A 74 -4.70 1.73 -10.17
N ALA A 75 -3.93 0.65 -10.19
CA ALA A 75 -3.52 0.00 -11.43
C ALA A 75 -4.74 -0.49 -12.24
N PHE A 76 -5.67 -1.22 -11.62
CA PHE A 76 -6.89 -1.67 -12.30
C PHE A 76 -7.71 -0.49 -12.84
N ARG A 77 -7.86 0.58 -12.06
CA ARG A 77 -8.58 1.80 -12.48
C ARG A 77 -7.93 2.48 -13.67
N ARG A 78 -6.60 2.51 -13.76
CA ARG A 78 -5.87 3.04 -14.93
C ARG A 78 -6.08 2.24 -16.21
N HIS A 79 -6.50 0.97 -16.08
CA HIS A 79 -6.86 0.10 -17.19
C HIS A 79 -8.37 0.02 -17.43
N GLY A 80 -9.16 0.91 -16.82
CA GLY A 80 -10.59 1.05 -17.10
C GLY A 80 -11.51 0.17 -16.26
N VAL A 81 -10.99 -0.78 -15.48
CA VAL A 81 -11.81 -1.68 -14.65
C VAL A 81 -12.66 -0.89 -13.68
N SER A 82 -13.97 -1.15 -13.63
CA SER A 82 -14.89 -0.45 -12.75
C SER A 82 -14.63 -0.75 -11.26
N LEU A 83 -15.06 0.14 -10.36
CA LEU A 83 -14.98 -0.11 -8.92
C LEU A 83 -15.89 -1.27 -8.48
N GLN A 84 -16.98 -1.52 -9.20
CA GLN A 84 -17.87 -2.64 -8.95
C GLN A 84 -17.16 -3.96 -9.26
N ALA A 85 -16.50 -4.04 -10.42
CA ALA A 85 -15.65 -5.15 -10.80
C ALA A 85 -14.52 -5.39 -9.78
N ILE A 86 -13.78 -4.35 -9.40
CA ILE A 86 -12.71 -4.47 -8.39
C ILE A 86 -13.27 -4.97 -7.05
N ARG A 87 -14.44 -4.48 -6.62
CA ARG A 87 -15.10 -4.95 -5.39
C ARG A 87 -15.47 -6.43 -5.47
N SER A 88 -16.06 -6.87 -6.59
CA SER A 88 -16.36 -8.29 -6.80
C SER A 88 -15.08 -9.14 -6.83
N ALA A 89 -14.05 -8.69 -7.55
CA ALA A 89 -12.76 -9.38 -7.61
C ALA A 89 -12.12 -9.52 -6.22
N SER A 90 -12.15 -8.47 -5.40
CA SER A 90 -11.62 -8.51 -4.02
C SER A 90 -12.39 -9.51 -3.17
N ARG A 91 -13.73 -9.52 -3.23
CA ARG A 91 -14.58 -10.48 -2.51
C ARG A 91 -14.27 -11.92 -2.90
N GLN A 92 -14.30 -12.22 -4.21
CA GLN A 92 -14.04 -13.57 -4.71
C GLN A 92 -12.62 -14.04 -4.38
N ALA A 93 -11.63 -13.15 -4.50
CA ALA A 93 -10.25 -13.49 -4.19
C ALA A 93 -10.02 -13.74 -2.69
N ARG A 94 -10.72 -13.01 -1.81
CA ARG A 94 -10.69 -13.27 -0.36
C ARG A 94 -11.19 -14.66 -0.02
N GLU A 95 -12.32 -15.04 -0.62
CA GLU A 95 -12.95 -16.36 -0.42
C GLU A 95 -12.06 -17.48 -0.97
N LEU A 96 -11.50 -17.30 -2.17
CA LEU A 96 -10.68 -18.33 -2.82
C LEU A 96 -9.32 -18.52 -2.17
N PHE A 97 -8.70 -17.44 -1.67
CA PHE A 97 -7.35 -17.47 -1.13
C PHE A 97 -7.30 -17.54 0.39
N ASP A 98 -8.42 -17.37 1.07
CA ASP A 98 -8.50 -17.24 2.54
C ASP A 98 -7.54 -16.15 3.06
N GLN A 99 -7.55 -15.00 2.40
CA GLN A 99 -6.70 -13.84 2.72
C GLN A 99 -7.53 -12.56 2.70
N LEU A 100 -7.47 -11.79 3.79
CA LEU A 100 -8.16 -10.50 3.90
C LEU A 100 -7.72 -9.50 2.83
N TYR A 101 -6.46 -9.58 2.40
CA TYR A 101 -5.84 -8.68 1.43
C TYR A 101 -5.31 -9.50 0.25
N PRO A 102 -6.20 -9.88 -0.69
CA PRO A 102 -5.88 -10.89 -1.67
C PRO A 102 -5.04 -10.35 -2.83
N PHE A 103 -5.15 -9.09 -3.24
CA PHE A 103 -4.41 -8.58 -4.41
C PHE A 103 -2.90 -8.56 -4.15
N THR A 104 -2.53 -8.31 -2.90
CA THR A 104 -1.14 -8.26 -2.44
C THR A 104 -0.56 -9.65 -2.19
N CYS A 105 -1.37 -10.70 -2.11
CA CYS A 105 -0.90 -12.08 -1.99
C CYS A 105 -0.15 -12.53 -3.26
N LYS A 106 0.94 -13.30 -3.09
CA LYS A 106 1.68 -13.88 -4.22
C LYS A 106 0.80 -14.74 -5.12
N ARG A 107 -0.18 -15.46 -4.55
CA ARG A 107 -1.10 -16.33 -5.30
C ARG A 107 -1.97 -15.56 -6.29
N PHE A 108 -2.27 -14.29 -6.01
CA PHE A 108 -3.02 -13.45 -6.95
C PHE A 108 -2.24 -13.18 -8.24
N GLN A 109 -0.90 -13.24 -8.22
CA GLN A 109 -0.09 -13.15 -9.45
C GLN A 109 -0.33 -14.30 -10.41
N THR A 110 -0.52 -15.52 -9.87
CA THR A 110 -0.67 -16.74 -10.67
C THR A 110 -2.13 -16.99 -11.01
N ASP A 111 -3.02 -16.76 -10.04
CA ASP A 111 -4.41 -17.21 -10.08
C ASP A 111 -5.39 -16.05 -10.29
N GLY A 112 -4.95 -14.79 -10.24
CA GLY A 112 -5.82 -13.61 -10.36
C GLY A 112 -6.63 -13.57 -11.66
N ARG A 113 -6.12 -14.19 -12.74
CA ARG A 113 -6.82 -14.26 -14.03
C ARG A 113 -8.15 -15.02 -13.94
N SER A 114 -8.20 -16.14 -13.21
CA SER A 114 -9.44 -16.92 -13.10
C SER A 114 -10.49 -16.16 -12.29
N ILE A 115 -10.08 -15.42 -11.27
CA ILE A 115 -10.97 -14.51 -10.53
C ILE A 115 -11.59 -13.49 -11.48
N PHE A 116 -10.78 -12.85 -12.32
CA PHE A 116 -11.30 -11.87 -13.27
C PHE A 116 -12.23 -12.47 -14.33
N ALA A 117 -12.02 -13.71 -14.77
CA ALA A 117 -12.96 -14.38 -15.65
C ALA A 117 -14.35 -14.53 -14.99
N THR A 118 -14.40 -14.96 -13.72
CA THR A 118 -15.66 -15.08 -12.97
C THR A 118 -16.30 -13.73 -12.68
N VAL A 119 -15.50 -12.69 -12.39
CA VAL A 119 -16.04 -11.33 -12.16
C VAL A 119 -16.68 -10.76 -13.43
N PHE A 120 -16.13 -11.06 -14.61
CA PHE A 120 -16.74 -10.63 -15.88
C PHE A 120 -18.16 -11.20 -16.03
N ASP A 121 -18.37 -12.48 -15.70
CA ASP A 121 -19.69 -13.11 -15.77
C ASP A 121 -20.71 -12.43 -14.83
N GLU A 122 -20.25 -11.89 -13.69
CA GLU A 122 -21.10 -11.16 -12.74
C GLU A 122 -21.38 -9.71 -13.15
N THR A 123 -20.39 -9.01 -13.71
CA THR A 123 -20.46 -7.55 -13.87
C THR A 123 -20.60 -7.07 -15.31
N GLY A 124 -20.31 -7.92 -16.29
CA GLY A 124 -20.27 -7.55 -17.72
C GLY A 124 -19.23 -6.47 -18.05
N ASP A 125 -18.18 -6.33 -17.24
CA ASP A 125 -17.18 -5.27 -17.39
C ASP A 125 -16.13 -5.68 -18.44
N GLU A 126 -16.29 -5.18 -19.67
CA GLU A 126 -15.44 -5.50 -20.82
C GLU A 126 -13.95 -5.20 -20.58
N ALA A 127 -13.61 -4.25 -19.70
CA ALA A 127 -12.20 -4.00 -19.35
C ALA A 127 -11.57 -5.21 -18.65
N ILE A 128 -12.35 -5.96 -17.87
CA ILE A 128 -11.90 -7.22 -17.27
C ILE A 128 -11.64 -8.27 -18.34
N LEU A 129 -12.52 -8.35 -19.35
CA LEU A 129 -12.38 -9.30 -20.44
C LEU A 129 -11.12 -9.02 -21.25
N ASP A 130 -10.77 -7.75 -21.50
CA ASP A 130 -9.50 -7.37 -22.11
C ASP A 130 -8.30 -7.78 -21.24
N LEU A 131 -8.38 -7.60 -19.92
CA LEU A 131 -7.35 -8.06 -18.98
C LEU A 131 -7.21 -9.59 -18.97
N ALA A 132 -8.32 -10.31 -18.95
CA ALA A 132 -8.35 -11.76 -18.85
C ALA A 132 -8.00 -12.45 -20.18
N LYS A 133 -8.34 -11.86 -21.33
CA LYS A 133 -8.04 -12.42 -22.66
C LYS A 133 -6.60 -12.15 -23.09
N ARG A 134 -6.04 -10.98 -22.77
CA ARG A 134 -4.67 -10.62 -23.18
C ARG A 134 -3.69 -10.94 -22.05
N GLN A 135 -3.03 -12.09 -22.13
CA GLN A 135 -1.97 -12.48 -21.17
C GLN A 135 -0.90 -11.38 -20.98
N TYR A 136 -0.64 -10.59 -22.01
CA TYR A 136 0.22 -9.41 -21.93
C TYR A 136 -0.41 -8.25 -21.12
N ALA A 137 -1.69 -7.95 -21.29
CA ALA A 137 -2.35 -6.87 -20.53
C ALA A 137 -2.39 -7.20 -19.04
N PHE A 138 -2.74 -8.44 -18.67
CA PHE A 138 -2.71 -8.86 -17.27
C PHE A 138 -1.33 -8.71 -16.64
N ARG A 139 -0.26 -9.16 -17.33
CA ARG A 139 1.12 -8.97 -16.89
C ARG A 139 1.59 -7.52 -16.90
N GLN A 140 0.94 -6.64 -17.67
CA GLN A 140 1.21 -5.19 -17.66
C GLN A 140 0.48 -4.49 -16.51
N VAL A 141 -0.70 -4.96 -16.10
CA VAL A 141 -1.49 -4.40 -14.99
C VAL A 141 -0.98 -4.92 -13.65
N ILE A 142 -0.87 -6.24 -13.53
CA ILE A 142 -0.16 -6.96 -12.47
C ILE A 142 1.32 -6.97 -12.87
N ALA A 143 1.87 -5.79 -13.11
CA ALA A 143 3.27 -5.64 -13.43
C ALA A 143 4.11 -6.12 -12.24
N PRO A 144 5.30 -6.71 -12.50
CA PRO A 144 6.28 -6.95 -11.45
C PRO A 144 6.47 -5.75 -10.54
N SER A 145 6.28 -4.52 -11.03
CA SER A 145 6.37 -3.27 -10.26
C SER A 145 5.37 -3.10 -9.11
N LEU A 146 4.20 -3.77 -9.14
CA LEU A 146 3.26 -3.71 -8.01
C LEU A 146 3.76 -4.56 -6.82
N TYR A 147 4.40 -5.68 -7.13
CA TYR A 147 5.00 -6.60 -6.16
C TYR A 147 6.46 -6.28 -5.86
N GLU A 148 7.12 -5.51 -6.74
CA GLU A 148 8.50 -5.09 -6.59
C GLU A 148 8.64 -4.30 -5.29
N GLY A 149 9.64 -4.71 -4.49
CA GLY A 149 9.90 -4.13 -3.19
C GLY A 149 8.98 -4.63 -2.07
N ILE A 150 7.97 -5.47 -2.32
CA ILE A 150 7.21 -6.10 -1.24
C ILE A 150 7.99 -7.34 -0.76
N ASP A 151 8.38 -7.34 0.50
CA ASP A 151 8.91 -8.52 1.17
C ASP A 151 7.76 -9.30 1.82
N TYR A 152 7.79 -10.62 1.66
CA TYR A 152 6.75 -11.55 2.08
C TYR A 152 7.28 -12.50 3.15
N ALA A 153 6.44 -12.88 4.11
CA ALA A 153 6.72 -13.98 5.05
C ALA A 153 5.69 -15.11 4.95
N GLY A 154 6.10 -16.30 5.38
CA GLY A 154 5.25 -17.49 5.47
C GLY A 154 4.47 -17.75 4.17
N GLU A 155 3.16 -17.84 4.30
CA GLU A 155 2.19 -18.18 3.23
C GLU A 155 1.95 -17.05 2.20
N GLY A 156 2.80 -16.01 2.17
CA GLY A 156 2.72 -14.95 1.16
C GLY A 156 1.98 -13.70 1.63
N LYS A 157 1.94 -13.45 2.94
CA LYS A 157 1.49 -12.17 3.53
C LYS A 157 2.61 -11.12 3.45
N ALA A 158 2.28 -9.91 2.99
CA ALA A 158 3.23 -8.80 2.90
C ALA A 158 3.66 -8.36 4.31
N GLN A 159 4.97 -8.20 4.53
CA GLN A 159 5.53 -7.80 5.83
C GLN A 159 6.07 -6.39 5.83
N ARG A 160 6.66 -5.97 4.71
CA ARG A 160 7.25 -4.65 4.55
C ARG A 160 7.35 -4.32 3.07
N TRP A 161 7.50 -3.04 2.79
CA TRP A 161 7.57 -2.54 1.43
C TRP A 161 8.71 -1.54 1.26
N PHE A 162 9.54 -1.77 0.26
CA PHE A 162 10.60 -0.87 -0.19
C PHE A 162 10.07 -0.02 -1.36
N PRO A 163 9.72 1.26 -1.13
CA PRO A 163 9.03 2.09 -2.12
C PRO A 163 9.95 2.67 -3.20
N VAL A 164 11.25 2.36 -3.16
CA VAL A 164 12.26 2.83 -4.13
C VAL A 164 12.75 1.64 -4.94
N LYS A 165 12.57 1.70 -6.27
CA LYS A 165 12.99 0.61 -7.16
C LYS A 165 14.47 0.33 -7.02
N ARG A 166 14.84 -0.97 -6.97
CA ARG A 166 16.22 -1.45 -6.86
C ARG A 166 17.02 -0.89 -5.66
N SER A 167 16.34 -0.37 -4.64
CA SER A 167 16.97 0.10 -3.40
C SER A 167 16.23 -0.46 -2.20
N LYS A 168 16.98 -0.92 -1.21
CA LYS A 168 16.44 -1.37 0.09
C LYS A 168 16.72 -0.38 1.20
N THR A 169 17.14 0.85 0.90
CA THR A 169 17.54 1.84 1.91
C THR A 169 16.36 2.37 2.71
N ILE A 170 15.19 2.54 2.08
CA ILE A 170 13.98 3.05 2.72
C ILE A 170 12.93 1.96 2.73
N VAL A 171 12.25 1.80 3.86
CA VAL A 171 11.24 0.75 4.06
C VAL A 171 10.04 1.29 4.82
N LEU A 172 8.86 0.83 4.46
CA LEU A 172 7.65 0.91 5.27
C LEU A 172 7.41 -0.47 5.87
N ASP A 173 7.52 -0.58 7.19
CA ASP A 173 7.31 -1.82 7.95
C ASP A 173 6.33 -1.51 9.09
N PRO A 174 5.12 -2.10 9.13
CA PRO A 174 4.10 -1.75 10.13
C PRO A 174 4.54 -2.03 11.58
N ASN A 175 5.60 -2.83 11.79
CA ASN A 175 6.18 -3.08 13.11
C ASN A 175 7.20 -2.02 13.54
N ARG A 176 7.53 -1.05 12.67
CA ARG A 176 8.53 -0.01 12.91
C ARG A 176 7.92 1.36 12.64
N ASN A 177 8.04 2.28 13.60
CA ASN A 177 7.58 3.67 13.46
C ASN A 177 6.13 3.76 12.91
N PHE A 178 5.24 2.86 13.37
CA PHE A 178 3.86 2.73 12.90
C PHE A 178 3.70 2.65 11.37
N GLY A 179 4.69 2.06 10.69
CA GLY A 179 4.68 1.89 9.24
C GLY A 179 5.16 3.10 8.44
N LYS A 180 5.52 4.22 9.08
CA LYS A 180 6.10 5.37 8.38
C LYS A 180 7.43 5.01 7.72
N PRO A 181 7.82 5.71 6.64
CA PRO A 181 9.07 5.42 5.94
C PRO A 181 10.28 5.66 6.86
N VAL A 182 11.12 4.64 6.97
CA VAL A 182 12.33 4.68 7.78
C VAL A 182 13.52 4.16 6.97
N LEU A 183 14.73 4.53 7.40
CA LEU A 183 15.93 3.83 6.97
C LEU A 183 15.87 2.37 7.39
N SER A 184 16.08 1.45 6.45
CA SER A 184 15.92 0.02 6.71
C SER A 184 16.90 -0.51 7.75
N SER A 185 18.14 -0.02 7.74
CA SER A 185 19.21 -0.41 8.66
C SER A 185 19.05 0.14 10.08
N THR A 186 18.67 1.41 10.23
CA THR A 186 18.69 2.10 11.53
C THR A 186 17.31 2.35 12.12
N GLY A 187 16.26 2.36 11.30
CA GLY A 187 14.90 2.69 11.74
C GLY A 187 14.63 4.17 11.93
N VAL A 188 15.59 5.03 11.57
CA VAL A 188 15.42 6.47 11.63
C VAL A 188 14.42 6.90 10.57
N ASP A 189 13.43 7.69 11.00
CA ASP A 189 12.38 8.28 10.19
C ASP A 189 12.93 9.22 9.10
N THR A 190 12.47 9.05 7.87
CA THR A 190 12.98 9.84 6.73
C THR A 190 12.59 11.30 6.82
N ALA A 191 11.39 11.60 7.35
CA ALA A 191 10.95 12.98 7.55
C ALA A 191 11.83 13.69 8.59
N SER A 192 12.20 13.00 9.68
CA SER A 192 13.11 13.52 10.70
C SER A 192 14.50 13.85 10.13
N ILE A 193 15.05 12.97 9.28
CA ILE A 193 16.32 13.22 8.57
C ILE A 193 16.19 14.45 7.66
N TYR A 194 15.09 14.55 6.92
CA TYR A 194 14.86 15.65 5.99
C TYR A 194 14.67 16.99 6.70
N GLN A 195 13.94 17.03 7.82
CA GLN A 195 13.82 18.24 8.63
C GLN A 195 15.18 18.68 9.19
N ALA A 196 16.00 17.74 9.68
CA ALA A 196 17.37 18.05 10.10
C ALA A 196 18.22 18.56 8.93
N PHE A 197 18.10 17.98 7.75
CA PHE A 197 18.78 18.47 6.55
C PHE A 197 18.40 19.92 6.22
N LEU A 198 17.14 20.29 6.33
CA LEU A 198 16.71 21.68 6.15
C LEU A 198 17.28 22.60 7.26
N ALA A 199 17.23 22.16 8.52
CA ALA A 199 17.72 22.93 9.67
C ALA A 199 19.24 23.17 9.64
N GLU A 200 20.01 22.19 9.18
CA GLU A 200 21.48 22.25 9.06
C GLU A 200 21.93 22.92 7.74
N GLY A 201 21.06 23.69 7.08
CA GLY A 201 21.42 24.43 5.87
C GLY A 201 21.69 23.56 4.66
N LYS A 202 21.02 22.41 4.55
CA LYS A 202 21.18 21.40 3.49
C LYS A 202 22.56 20.74 3.47
N ASP A 203 23.19 20.58 4.64
CA ASP A 203 24.46 19.87 4.81
C ASP A 203 24.25 18.40 5.20
N ALA A 204 24.32 17.50 4.21
CA ALA A 204 24.17 16.06 4.43
C ALA A 204 25.28 15.46 5.32
N LYS A 205 26.49 16.03 5.33
CA LYS A 205 27.60 15.54 6.18
C LYS A 205 27.31 15.82 7.64
N ARG A 206 26.77 17.00 7.94
CA ARG A 206 26.41 17.39 9.31
C ARG A 206 25.27 16.52 9.84
N VAL A 207 24.24 16.28 9.03
CA VAL A 207 23.13 15.36 9.38
C VAL A 207 23.64 13.93 9.58
N SER A 208 24.56 13.47 8.74
CA SER A 208 25.18 12.14 8.87
C SER A 208 25.87 11.97 10.23
N VAL A 209 26.56 13.00 10.72
CA VAL A 209 27.16 12.98 12.07
C VAL A 209 26.10 13.00 13.17
N ILE A 210 25.06 13.84 13.06
CA ILE A 210 24.00 13.97 14.08
C ILE A 210 23.23 12.65 14.29
N PHE A 211 22.90 11.97 13.20
CA PHE A 211 22.13 10.72 13.24
C PHE A 211 23.01 9.46 13.27
N GLU A 212 24.33 9.61 13.24
CA GLU A 212 25.30 8.52 13.14
C GLU A 212 24.99 7.52 12.00
N ILE A 213 24.59 8.05 10.85
CA ILE A 213 24.26 7.27 9.65
C ILE A 213 25.16 7.64 8.47
N PRO A 214 25.37 6.73 7.50
CA PRO A 214 26.14 7.06 6.30
C PRO A 214 25.52 8.22 5.51
N ILE A 215 26.35 9.07 4.91
CA ILE A 215 25.89 10.19 4.06
C ILE A 215 24.94 9.70 2.95
N ALA A 216 25.25 8.55 2.33
CA ALA A 216 24.38 7.97 1.31
C ALA A 216 22.96 7.62 1.82
N ALA A 217 22.79 7.34 3.12
CA ALA A 217 21.48 7.11 3.72
C ALA A 217 20.72 8.43 3.92
N VAL A 218 21.43 9.52 4.27
CA VAL A 218 20.87 10.88 4.30
C VAL A 218 20.39 11.27 2.91
N ASP A 219 21.23 11.12 1.90
CA ASP A 219 20.89 11.47 0.51
C ASP A 219 19.68 10.66 0.00
N ALA A 220 19.61 9.37 0.35
CA ALA A 220 18.47 8.53 0.00
C ALA A 220 17.17 9.02 0.67
N ALA A 221 17.21 9.35 1.97
CA ALA A 221 16.06 9.88 2.70
C ALA A 221 15.60 11.23 2.13
N VAL A 222 16.53 12.15 1.89
CA VAL A 222 16.25 13.47 1.30
C VAL A 222 15.64 13.33 -0.09
N THR A 223 16.20 12.47 -0.94
CA THR A 223 15.68 12.21 -2.29
C THR A 223 14.25 11.65 -2.23
N PHE A 224 13.98 10.74 -1.30
CA PHE A 224 12.65 10.17 -1.12
C PHE A 224 11.64 11.20 -0.62
N GLU A 225 11.99 12.02 0.36
CA GLU A 225 11.13 13.09 0.89
C GLU A 225 10.80 14.13 -0.18
N HIS A 226 11.77 14.53 -0.99
CA HIS A 226 11.52 15.39 -2.16
C HIS A 226 10.56 14.76 -3.17
N ARG A 227 10.68 13.45 -3.41
CA ARG A 227 9.81 12.72 -4.34
C ARG A 227 8.36 12.70 -3.86
N ILE A 228 8.13 12.54 -2.57
CA ILE A 228 6.77 12.43 -2.03
C ILE A 228 6.14 13.79 -1.74
N ALA A 229 6.93 14.86 -1.60
CA ALA A 229 6.44 16.23 -1.44
C ALA A 229 6.07 16.94 -2.75
N ALA A 230 6.51 16.41 -3.90
CA ALA A 230 6.28 16.95 -5.25
C ALA A 230 4.93 16.49 -5.83
#